data_AF-A0AAJ2TB12-F1
#
_entry.id   AF-A0AAJ2TB12-F1
#
_cell.length_a   1.000
_cell.length_b   1.000
_cell.length_c   1.000
_cell.angle_alpha   90.00
_cell.angle_beta   90.00
_cell.angle_gamma   90.00
#
_symmetry.space_group_name_H-M   'P 1'
#
loop_
_entity.id
_entity.type
_entity.pdbx_description
1 polymer ?
#
loop_
_entity_poly.entity_id
_entity_poly.type
_entity_poly.pdbx_seq_one_letter_code
_entity_poly.pdbx_strand_id
1 'polypeptide(L)'
;MQLTGMMLAAAADQAMTMSERVTMGLQVLLFGMAVIFAVLILIWGILVLFRVIFYDIPNKKKAPAKPAETAPVKEAAPEPEPVPETIEEPEADEAEVVAAITAAVALMLDKPQTSFRVVSFRRTASK
;
A
#
# COMPACT_ATOMS: atom_id res chain seq x y z
N MET A 1 21.44 -14.23 -33.50
CA MET A 1 21.46 -12.80 -33.92
C MET A 1 20.56 -11.90 -33.08
N GLN A 2 19.58 -12.39 -32.31
CA GLN A 2 18.72 -11.54 -31.45
C GLN A 2 19.36 -11.08 -30.12
N LEU A 3 20.38 -11.79 -29.63
CA LEU A 3 21.04 -11.46 -28.36
C LEU A 3 21.90 -10.19 -28.43
N THR A 4 22.47 -9.89 -29.60
CA THR A 4 23.30 -8.69 -29.80
C THR A 4 22.45 -7.42 -29.83
N GLY A 5 21.20 -7.49 -30.31
CA GLY A 5 20.27 -6.36 -30.33
C GLY A 5 19.74 -5.97 -28.95
N MET A 6 19.47 -6.96 -28.08
CA MET A 6 19.03 -6.71 -26.71
C MET A 6 20.13 -6.09 -25.84
N MET A 7 21.40 -6.46 -26.07
CA MET A 7 22.54 -5.86 -25.39
C MET A 7 22.85 -4.44 -25.88
N LEU A 8 22.61 -4.15 -27.17
CA LEU A 8 22.72 -2.81 -27.75
C LEU A 8 21.58 -1.88 -27.27
N ALA A 9 20.36 -2.40 -27.14
CA ALA A 9 19.22 -1.68 -26.59
C ALA A 9 19.41 -1.40 -25.08
N ALA A 10 19.96 -2.35 -24.32
CA ALA A 10 20.31 -2.14 -22.92
C ALA A 10 21.44 -1.10 -22.76
N ALA A 11 22.43 -1.09 -23.66
CA ALA A 11 23.46 -0.04 -23.71
C ALA A 11 22.89 1.33 -24.12
N ALA A 12 21.85 1.36 -24.96
CA ALA A 12 21.13 2.59 -25.33
C ALA A 12 20.23 3.10 -24.20
N ASP A 13 19.59 2.21 -23.43
CA ASP A 13 18.82 2.57 -22.23
C ASP A 13 19.72 3.09 -21.10
N GLN A 14 20.94 2.56 -21.00
CA GLN A 14 22.00 3.07 -20.11
C GLN A 14 22.62 4.39 -20.59
N ALA A 15 22.47 4.73 -21.89
CA ALA A 15 22.94 5.99 -22.46
C ALA A 15 21.90 7.13 -22.37
N MET A 16 20.62 6.81 -22.11
CA MET A 16 19.66 7.83 -21.69
C MET A 16 20.02 8.25 -20.28
N THR A 17 20.32 9.53 -20.13
CA THR A 17 20.73 10.13 -18.86
C THR A 17 19.76 9.67 -17.76
N MET A 18 20.27 9.33 -16.57
CA MET A 18 19.42 8.86 -15.47
C MET A 18 18.25 9.82 -15.18
N SER A 19 18.43 11.12 -15.46
CA SER A 19 17.38 12.14 -15.48
C SER A 19 16.24 11.89 -16.46
N GLU A 20 16.54 11.44 -17.68
CA GLU A 20 15.53 11.21 -18.73
C GLU A 20 14.68 9.97 -18.43
N ARG A 21 15.29 8.94 -17.85
CA ARG A 21 14.60 7.73 -17.36
C ARG A 21 13.70 8.06 -16.17
N VAL A 22 14.16 8.90 -15.25
CA VAL A 22 13.34 9.41 -14.13
C VAL A 22 12.18 10.27 -14.65
N THR A 23 12.40 11.09 -15.68
CA THR A 23 11.34 11.94 -16.26
C THR A 23 10.28 11.09 -16.97
N MET A 24 10.69 10.09 -17.75
CA MET A 24 9.76 9.13 -18.35
C MET A 24 8.98 8.36 -17.29
N GLY A 25 9.65 7.85 -16.24
CA GLY A 25 8.98 7.15 -15.14
C GLY A 25 8.00 8.05 -14.37
N LEU A 26 8.37 9.31 -14.14
CA LEU A 26 7.53 10.30 -13.49
C LEU A 26 6.26 10.59 -14.31
N GLN A 27 6.39 10.71 -15.63
CA GLN A 27 5.24 10.89 -16.50
C GLN A 27 4.28 9.70 -16.40
N VAL A 28 4.78 8.47 -16.41
CA VAL A 28 3.95 7.26 -16.25
C VAL A 28 3.25 7.25 -14.88
N LEU A 29 3.94 7.63 -13.80
CA LEU A 29 3.35 7.73 -12.46
C LEU A 29 2.23 8.79 -12.42
N LEU A 30 2.45 9.95 -13.02
CA LEU A 30 1.44 11.02 -13.11
C LEU A 30 0.21 10.56 -13.91
N PHE A 31 0.42 9.88 -15.05
CA PHE A 31 -0.68 9.29 -15.81
C PHE A 31 -1.41 8.20 -15.02
N GLY A 32 -0.69 7.34 -14.30
CA GLY A 32 -1.28 6.33 -13.42
C GLY A 32 -2.12 6.96 -12.31
N MET A 33 -1.60 7.99 -11.64
CA MET A 33 -2.33 8.73 -10.61
C MET A 33 -3.58 9.42 -11.17
N ALA A 34 -3.48 10.02 -12.36
CA ALA A 34 -4.61 10.64 -13.03
C ALA A 34 -5.69 9.62 -13.44
N VAL A 35 -5.28 8.46 -13.95
CA VAL A 35 -6.21 7.38 -14.33
C VAL A 35 -6.93 6.83 -13.09
N ILE A 36 -6.20 6.57 -12.00
CA ILE A 36 -6.81 6.12 -10.74
C ILE A 36 -7.83 7.17 -10.26
N PHE A 37 -7.46 8.45 -10.22
CA PHE A 37 -8.36 9.53 -9.84
C PHE A 37 -9.61 9.61 -10.72
N ALA A 38 -9.46 9.47 -12.04
CA ALA A 38 -10.57 9.42 -12.98
C ALA A 38 -11.49 8.22 -12.73
N VAL A 39 -10.94 7.04 -12.45
CA VAL A 39 -11.72 5.83 -12.15
C VAL A 39 -12.52 5.99 -10.85
N LEU A 40 -11.95 6.58 -9.79
CA LEU A 40 -12.69 6.85 -8.56
C LEU A 40 -13.89 7.78 -8.79
N ILE A 41 -13.69 8.87 -9.53
CA ILE A 41 -14.77 9.81 -9.89
C ILE A 41 -15.81 9.12 -10.76
N LEU A 42 -15.38 8.30 -11.73
CA LEU A 42 -16.28 7.58 -12.62
C LEU A 42 -17.16 6.61 -11.81
N ILE A 43 -16.59 5.82 -10.91
CA ILE A 43 -17.33 4.88 -10.05
C ILE A 43 -18.30 5.64 -9.16
N TRP A 44 -17.86 6.73 -8.52
CA TRP A 44 -18.73 7.57 -7.70
C TRP A 44 -19.89 8.16 -8.52
N GLY A 45 -19.60 8.70 -9.71
CA GLY A 45 -20.60 9.27 -10.61
C GLY A 45 -21.61 8.24 -11.12
N ILE A 46 -21.16 7.03 -11.48
CA ILE A 46 -22.04 5.94 -11.93
C ILE A 46 -22.87 5.39 -10.77
N LEU A 47 -22.32 5.31 -9.56
CA LEU A 47 -23.08 4.96 -8.35
C LEU A 47 -24.17 5.98 -8.07
N VAL A 48 -23.88 7.27 -8.24
CA VAL A 48 -24.87 8.34 -8.11
C VAL A 48 -25.90 8.27 -9.22
N LEU A 49 -25.51 8.00 -10.47
CA LEU A 49 -26.45 7.91 -11.59
C LEU A 49 -27.36 6.69 -11.48
N PHE A 50 -26.82 5.54 -11.08
CA PHE A 50 -27.63 4.37 -10.74
C PHE A 50 -28.48 4.64 -9.51
N ARG A 51 -27.97 5.29 -8.47
CA ARG A 51 -28.81 5.71 -7.34
C ARG A 51 -29.91 6.67 -7.80
N VAL A 52 -29.65 7.64 -8.67
CA VAL A 52 -30.70 8.52 -9.18
C VAL A 52 -31.71 7.70 -9.96
N ILE A 53 -31.31 6.95 -10.98
CA ILE A 53 -32.24 6.20 -11.84
C ILE A 53 -32.98 5.07 -11.09
N PHE A 54 -32.30 4.32 -10.21
CA PHE A 54 -32.90 3.20 -9.45
C PHE A 54 -33.57 3.63 -8.14
N TYR A 55 -33.18 4.76 -7.53
CA TYR A 55 -33.72 5.27 -6.26
C TYR A 55 -34.71 6.44 -6.46
N ASP A 56 -34.90 6.95 -7.69
CA ASP A 56 -36.03 7.83 -8.07
C ASP A 56 -37.38 7.09 -8.14
N ILE A 57 -37.41 5.79 -7.84
CA ILE A 57 -38.65 5.08 -7.54
C ILE A 57 -38.99 5.39 -6.06
N PRO A 58 -40.12 6.05 -5.78
CA PRO A 58 -40.17 7.22 -4.90
C PRO A 58 -40.25 6.86 -3.42
N ASN A 59 -39.23 7.24 -2.64
CA ASN A 59 -39.39 7.45 -1.20
C ASN A 59 -39.46 8.95 -0.88
N LYS A 60 -40.48 9.60 -1.45
CA LYS A 60 -41.01 10.85 -0.90
C LYS A 60 -41.71 10.56 0.44
N LYS A 61 -40.99 10.41 1.55
CA LYS A 61 -41.49 10.82 2.88
C LYS A 61 -40.35 11.33 3.77
N LYS A 62 -40.31 12.67 3.81
CA LYS A 62 -39.97 13.53 4.96
C LYS A 62 -38.50 13.58 5.41
N ALA A 63 -37.84 14.66 5.03
CA ALA A 63 -37.17 15.53 6.01
C ALA A 63 -38.27 16.36 6.74
N PRO A 64 -38.04 16.97 7.93
CA PRO A 64 -36.74 17.35 8.50
C PRO A 64 -36.60 17.18 10.04
N ALA A 65 -35.47 17.67 10.56
CA ALA A 65 -35.20 18.12 11.95
C ALA A 65 -34.47 17.15 12.92
N LYS A 66 -33.16 17.41 13.07
CA LYS A 66 -32.43 17.37 14.36
C LYS A 66 -33.09 18.44 15.28
N PRO A 67 -33.30 18.29 16.61
CA PRO A 67 -32.31 17.88 17.65
C PRO A 67 -32.85 17.08 18.88
N ALA A 68 -31.90 16.73 19.78
CA ALA A 68 -32.05 16.45 21.22
C ALA A 68 -32.54 15.05 21.69
N GLU A 69 -31.57 14.25 22.16
CA GLU A 69 -31.44 13.83 23.56
C GLU A 69 -32.73 13.52 24.35
N THR A 70 -32.98 12.24 24.61
CA THR A 70 -33.48 11.71 25.91
C THR A 70 -33.27 10.19 25.95
N ALA A 71 -32.39 9.72 26.82
CA ALA A 71 -32.43 8.36 27.36
C ALA A 71 -33.64 8.23 28.32
N PRO A 72 -34.18 7.02 28.61
CA PRO A 72 -33.60 6.23 29.70
C PRO A 72 -33.66 4.69 29.57
N VAL A 73 -32.52 4.06 29.88
CA VAL A 73 -32.28 2.90 30.77
C VAL A 73 -33.39 1.83 30.94
N LYS A 74 -33.09 0.58 30.54
CA LYS A 74 -33.34 -0.72 31.25
C LYS A 74 -32.91 -1.90 30.34
N GLU A 75 -32.19 -2.97 30.67
CA GLU A 75 -31.41 -3.47 31.83
C GLU A 75 -30.73 -4.79 31.37
N ALA A 76 -29.51 -5.05 31.88
CA ALA A 76 -28.86 -6.35 32.11
C ALA A 76 -28.55 -7.32 30.95
N ALA A 77 -27.26 -7.45 30.59
CA ALA A 77 -26.42 -8.65 30.84
C ALA A 77 -24.99 -8.44 30.25
N PRO A 78 -23.93 -9.01 30.87
CA PRO A 78 -22.54 -8.62 30.64
C PRO A 78 -21.86 -9.42 29.51
N GLU A 79 -20.95 -8.78 28.75
CA GLU A 79 -19.75 -9.32 28.05
C GLU A 79 -19.48 -8.61 26.72
N PRO A 80 -18.23 -8.52 26.25
CA PRO A 80 -16.94 -8.54 26.93
C PRO A 80 -16.26 -7.16 26.87
N GLU A 81 -15.27 -6.95 27.74
CA GLU A 81 -14.40 -5.79 27.72
C GLU A 81 -13.77 -5.59 26.33
N PRO A 82 -13.61 -4.34 25.84
CA PRO A 82 -12.86 -4.09 24.63
C PRO A 82 -11.42 -4.54 24.89
N VAL A 83 -11.04 -5.60 24.20
CA VAL A 83 -9.64 -6.01 24.05
C VAL A 83 -8.88 -4.74 23.62
N PRO A 84 -7.86 -4.29 24.35
CA PRO A 84 -7.04 -3.20 23.85
C PRO A 84 -6.49 -3.63 22.50
N GLU A 85 -6.83 -2.88 21.44
CA GLU A 85 -6.12 -2.97 20.18
C GLU A 85 -4.65 -2.72 20.50
N THR A 86 -3.88 -3.81 20.54
CA THR A 86 -2.44 -3.77 20.46
C THR A 86 -2.12 -2.95 19.23
N ILE A 87 -1.64 -1.74 19.47
CA ILE A 87 -0.90 -0.97 18.50
C ILE A 87 0.31 -1.84 18.18
N GLU A 88 0.26 -2.57 17.06
CA GLU A 88 1.45 -3.15 16.45
C GLU A 88 2.34 -1.96 16.05
N GLU A 89 3.27 -1.61 16.94
CA GLU A 89 4.51 -0.96 16.53
C GLU A 89 5.04 -1.73 15.31
N PRO A 90 5.58 -1.07 14.28
CA PRO A 90 6.17 -1.79 13.16
C PRO A 90 7.40 -2.53 13.71
N GLU A 91 7.21 -3.78 14.11
CA GLU A 91 8.29 -4.74 14.25
C GLU A 91 8.95 -4.76 12.88
N ALA A 92 10.08 -4.06 12.78
CA ALA A 92 10.89 -4.09 11.57
C ALA A 92 11.11 -5.56 11.22
N ASP A 93 10.56 -5.98 10.08
CA ASP A 93 10.44 -7.38 9.70
C ASP A 93 11.79 -8.08 9.90
N GLU A 94 11.87 -8.96 10.89
CA GLU A 94 13.13 -9.63 11.26
C GLU A 94 13.71 -10.39 10.04
N ALA A 95 12.82 -10.86 9.16
CA ALA A 95 13.17 -11.48 7.88
C ALA A 95 13.88 -10.52 6.91
N GLU A 96 13.46 -9.25 6.87
CA GLU A 96 14.10 -8.23 6.02
C GLU A 96 15.49 -7.88 6.55
N VAL A 97 15.64 -7.73 7.86
CA VAL A 97 16.94 -7.47 8.50
C VAL A 97 17.90 -8.64 8.23
N VAL A 98 17.45 -9.88 8.35
CA VAL A 98 18.24 -11.08 8.05
C VAL A 98 18.62 -11.14 6.57
N ALA A 99 17.70 -10.81 5.65
CA ALA A 99 17.98 -10.81 4.22
C ALA A 99 19.02 -9.73 3.83
N ALA A 100 18.88 -8.52 4.37
CA ALA A 100 19.82 -7.42 4.13
C ALA A 100 21.23 -7.76 4.64
N ILE A 101 21.34 -8.30 5.86
CA ILE A 101 22.62 -8.75 6.43
C ILE A 101 23.23 -9.86 5.57
N THR A 102 22.43 -10.86 5.17
CA THR A 102 22.90 -11.99 4.36
C THR A 102 23.40 -11.53 2.99
N ALA A 103 22.67 -10.62 2.33
CA ALA A 103 23.09 -10.04 1.05
C ALA A 103 24.40 -9.25 1.18
N ALA A 104 24.54 -8.42 2.23
CA ALA A 104 25.76 -7.66 2.47
C ALA A 104 26.98 -8.57 2.72
N VAL A 105 26.81 -9.63 3.51
CA VAL A 105 27.87 -10.61 3.80
C VAL A 105 28.22 -11.44 2.56
N ALA A 106 27.23 -11.83 1.76
CA ALA A 106 27.44 -12.56 0.50
C ALA A 106 28.29 -11.73 -0.48
N LEU A 107 28.00 -10.43 -0.61
CA LEU A 107 28.80 -9.49 -1.40
C LEU A 107 30.22 -9.32 -0.83
N MET A 108 30.37 -9.19 0.48
CA MET A 108 31.69 -8.99 1.11
C MET A 108 32.61 -10.21 0.98
N LEU A 109 32.03 -11.42 0.96
CA LEU A 109 32.78 -12.68 0.82
C LEU A 109 32.85 -13.19 -0.63
N ASP A 110 32.29 -12.45 -1.59
CA ASP A 110 32.16 -12.82 -3.00
C ASP A 110 31.60 -14.26 -3.17
N LYS A 111 30.62 -14.60 -2.35
CA LYS A 111 30.01 -15.93 -2.29
C LYS A 111 28.53 -15.87 -2.64
N PRO A 112 27.97 -16.94 -3.22
CA PRO A 112 26.55 -16.97 -3.55
C PRO A 112 25.68 -16.87 -2.29
N GLN A 113 24.53 -16.19 -2.41
CA GLN A 113 23.55 -15.94 -1.33
C GLN A 113 23.00 -17.20 -0.61
N THR A 114 23.29 -18.40 -1.10
CA THR A 114 22.90 -19.68 -0.51
C THR A 114 23.99 -20.34 0.34
N SER A 115 25.18 -19.76 0.41
CA SER A 115 26.35 -20.36 1.06
C SER A 115 26.41 -20.18 2.58
N PHE A 116 25.57 -19.32 3.15
CA PHE A 116 25.54 -19.02 4.58
C PHE A 116 24.10 -18.92 5.10
N ARG A 117 23.88 -19.31 6.36
CA ARG A 117 22.57 -19.24 7.04
C ARG A 117 22.71 -18.56 8.40
N VAL A 118 21.81 -17.62 8.68
CA VAL A 118 21.73 -16.94 9.99
C VAL A 118 21.00 -17.84 10.98
N VAL A 119 21.68 -18.24 12.06
CA VAL A 119 21.12 -19.13 13.12
C VAL A 119 20.67 -18.33 14.35
N SER A 120 21.34 -17.21 14.64
CA SER A 120 20.98 -16.31 15.73
C SER A 120 21.51 -14.91 15.45
N PHE A 121 20.71 -13.88 15.74
CA PHE A 121 21.15 -12.50 15.76
C PHE A 121 20.77 -11.87 17.11
N ARG A 122 21.63 -11.01 17.65
CA ARG A 122 21.36 -10.24 18.87
C ARG A 122 21.53 -8.76 18.55
N ARG A 123 20.53 -7.96 18.90
CA ARG A 123 20.57 -6.50 18.73
C ARG A 123 21.22 -5.89 19.98
N THR A 124 22.34 -5.20 19.82
CA THR A 124 22.93 -4.42 20.91
C THR A 124 22.29 -3.03 20.88
N ALA A 125 21.51 -2.69 21.90
CA ALA A 125 20.98 -1.33 22.05
C ALA A 125 22.15 -0.38 22.35
N SER A 126 22.43 0.53 21.41
CA SER A 126 23.38 1.63 21.65
C SER A 126 22.67 2.69 22.49
N LYS A 127 23.29 3.09 23.61
CA LYS A 127 22.79 4.13 24.50
C LYS A 127 23.10 5.53 23.95
#